data_AF-A0AAD4QQN4-F1
#
_entry.id   AF-A0AAD4QQN4-F1
#
_cell.length_a   1.000
_cell.length_b   1.000
_cell.length_c   1.000
_cell.angle_alpha   90.00
_cell.angle_beta   90.00
_cell.angle_gamma   90.00
#
_symmetry.space_group_name_H-M   'P 1'
#
loop_
_entity.id
_entity.type
_entity.pdbx_description
1 polymer ?
#
loop_
_entity_poly.entity_id
_entity_poly.type
_entity_poly.pdbx_seq_one_letter_code
_entity_poly.pdbx_strand_id
1 'polypeptide(L)'
;MKWPPELRSKPRDELVKILNRSKWELEVQRMEDSVRSQSRLVVGINASSLFHDRGRGIAVPLRKRLHRLHERLQGVQMSSFALRHSFQRAINDKTRVIVTTRAVSGKAEIGSLLGTVKHQYSPRLNFEATASMIRVHFVMMRARYQGEEGTYVVQTSLSPSFEPAFPPITITHSRRLFRDSMTQGILICHTGNHPHFSINIVSPHRFGAKSDPFYADGEESQTKLGSWTGFGTGVRQWSCGINLAGLGTTLRVEWGLVFPELAAQASLAMQLSLAGPGWVVTGAWGDDHTGVTTTIGFNAAGVELTLNLSYFGQRLVLPIVLAENGDMALGCLAATLPSAVFMLTYYFVLKPRRRKQRAEFYRQARRELVEERSNIHREIEETTMLLKETARKHTQAEKNKEGLVILEASYGPTDPDPEAKDLVVDVTVAIQALVHKSQLYIPGERPKSGLQGFYDPAPSCAKCLCIRYKFRGRMHYCEIPDYKPVVLPLGDHLVEPVL
;
A
#
# COMPACT_ATOMS: atom_id res chain seq x y z
N MET A 1 -34.61 14.00 -0.14
CA MET A 1 -33.36 13.26 -0.42
C MET A 1 -33.43 12.71 -1.84
N LYS A 2 -32.52 13.11 -2.74
CA LYS A 2 -32.44 12.55 -4.09
C LYS A 2 -31.69 11.22 -3.99
N TRP A 3 -32.35 10.12 -4.35
CA TRP A 3 -31.71 8.81 -4.39
C TRP A 3 -30.66 8.78 -5.52
N PRO A 4 -29.48 8.17 -5.29
CA PRO A 4 -28.48 7.92 -6.33
C PRO A 4 -29.11 7.23 -7.55
N PRO A 5 -28.72 7.57 -8.78
CA PRO A 5 -29.28 6.99 -10.00
C PRO A 5 -29.15 5.46 -10.02
N GLU A 6 -28.05 4.93 -9.49
CA GLU A 6 -27.75 3.49 -9.37
C GLU A 6 -28.76 2.69 -8.53
N LEU A 7 -29.43 3.32 -7.58
CA LEU A 7 -30.41 2.66 -6.70
C LEU A 7 -31.83 2.69 -7.28
N ARG A 8 -32.07 3.45 -8.35
CA ARG A 8 -33.42 3.60 -8.94
C ARG A 8 -33.77 2.49 -9.94
N SER A 9 -32.77 1.88 -10.57
CA SER A 9 -32.94 0.83 -11.57
C SER A 9 -33.01 -0.58 -10.99
N LYS A 10 -32.75 -0.74 -9.68
CA LYS A 10 -32.64 -2.06 -9.04
C LYS A 10 -33.99 -2.62 -8.59
N PRO A 11 -34.20 -3.95 -8.65
CA PRO A 11 -35.42 -4.59 -8.16
C PRO A 11 -35.57 -4.41 -6.63
N ARG A 12 -36.82 -4.36 -6.15
CA ARG A 12 -37.17 -4.05 -4.76
C ARG A 12 -36.44 -4.92 -3.73
N ASP A 13 -36.28 -6.20 -4.01
CA ASP A 13 -35.61 -7.14 -3.09
C ASP A 13 -34.11 -6.87 -2.97
N GLU A 14 -33.47 -6.49 -4.07
CA GLU A 14 -32.05 -6.12 -4.09
C GLU A 14 -31.84 -4.78 -3.37
N LEU A 15 -32.77 -3.85 -3.56
CA LEU A 15 -32.82 -2.57 -2.84
C LEU A 15 -32.91 -2.75 -1.32
N VAL A 16 -33.80 -3.61 -0.84
CA VAL A 16 -33.94 -3.92 0.59
C VAL A 16 -32.65 -4.53 1.13
N LYS A 17 -32.02 -5.43 0.36
CA LYS A 17 -30.75 -6.05 0.75
C LYS A 17 -29.62 -5.02 0.85
N ILE A 18 -29.53 -4.09 -0.10
CA ILE A 18 -28.54 -3.01 -0.11
C ILE A 18 -28.76 -2.06 1.07
N LEU A 19 -30.02 -1.66 1.34
CA LEU A 19 -30.35 -0.75 2.45
C LEU A 19 -30.11 -1.39 3.82
N ASN A 20 -30.44 -2.68 3.98
CA ASN A 20 -30.14 -3.38 5.23
C ASN A 20 -28.64 -3.52 5.45
N ARG A 21 -27.88 -3.78 4.38
CA ARG A 21 -26.42 -3.81 4.42
C ARG A 21 -25.84 -2.45 4.78
N SER A 22 -26.29 -1.37 4.15
CA SER A 22 -25.78 -0.02 4.44
C SER A 22 -26.17 0.45 5.83
N LYS A 23 -27.38 0.12 6.30
CA LYS A 23 -27.80 0.37 7.69
C LYS A 23 -26.89 -0.35 8.69
N TRP A 24 -26.60 -1.63 8.44
CA TRP A 24 -25.69 -2.42 9.28
C TRP A 24 -24.27 -1.82 9.28
N GLU A 25 -23.74 -1.47 8.09
CA GLU A 25 -22.41 -0.85 7.96
C GLU A 25 -22.33 0.50 8.70
N LEU A 26 -23.37 1.33 8.64
CA LEU A 26 -23.46 2.59 9.39
C LEU A 26 -23.57 2.38 10.91
N GLU A 27 -24.30 1.38 11.36
CA GLU A 27 -24.40 1.05 12.78
C GLU A 27 -23.05 0.54 13.33
N VAL A 28 -22.36 -0.31 12.57
CA VAL A 28 -21.00 -0.75 12.89
C VAL A 28 -20.03 0.44 12.95
N GLN A 29 -20.03 1.31 11.94
CA GLN A 29 -19.19 2.52 11.91
C GLN A 29 -19.49 3.44 13.09
N ARG A 30 -20.77 3.66 13.42
CA ARG A 30 -21.18 4.48 14.57
C ARG A 30 -20.69 3.89 15.88
N MET A 31 -20.80 2.57 16.06
CA MET A 31 -20.29 1.90 17.26
C MET A 31 -18.76 2.00 17.35
N GLU A 32 -18.05 1.76 16.24
CA GLU A 32 -16.59 1.91 16.15
C GLU A 32 -16.13 3.34 16.45
N ASP A 33 -16.84 4.37 15.95
CA ASP A 33 -16.52 5.77 16.20
C ASP A 33 -16.82 6.19 17.64
N SER A 34 -17.89 5.64 18.24
CA SER A 34 -18.27 5.98 19.61
C SER A 34 -17.29 5.45 20.66
N VAL A 35 -16.78 4.22 20.47
CA VAL A 35 -15.82 3.57 21.35
C VAL A 35 -14.81 2.83 20.49
N ARG A 36 -13.69 3.50 20.17
CA ARG A 36 -12.56 2.89 19.48
C ARG A 36 -11.82 1.97 20.44
N SER A 37 -12.32 0.74 20.59
CA SER A 37 -11.66 -0.32 21.36
C SER A 37 -10.57 -0.96 20.52
N GLN A 38 -9.34 -0.97 21.03
CA GLN A 38 -8.23 -1.68 20.41
C GLN A 38 -7.66 -2.66 21.40
N SER A 39 -7.63 -3.94 21.03
CA SER A 39 -7.04 -5.00 21.82
C SER A 39 -5.76 -5.48 21.15
N ARG A 40 -4.71 -5.72 21.94
CA ARG A 40 -3.48 -6.36 21.51
C ARG A 40 -3.21 -7.52 22.46
N LEU A 41 -3.34 -8.74 21.96
CA LEU A 41 -3.04 -9.96 22.67
C LEU A 41 -1.70 -10.51 22.16
N VAL A 42 -0.74 -10.74 23.06
CA VAL A 42 0.55 -11.36 22.77
C VAL A 42 0.58 -12.71 23.47
N VAL A 43 0.77 -13.79 22.71
CA VAL A 43 0.89 -15.15 23.25
C VAL A 43 2.20 -15.75 22.76
N GLY A 44 3.21 -15.74 23.63
CA GLY A 44 4.50 -16.35 23.35
C GLY A 44 4.43 -17.87 23.42
N ILE A 45 4.96 -18.53 22.41
CA ILE A 45 4.99 -19.98 22.29
C ILE A 45 6.45 -20.41 22.17
N ASN A 46 6.92 -21.27 23.08
CA ASN A 46 8.19 -21.95 22.90
C ASN A 46 7.94 -23.27 22.16
N ALA A 47 8.42 -23.33 20.91
CA ALA A 47 8.30 -24.49 20.04
C ALA A 47 9.68 -25.14 19.74
N SER A 48 10.72 -24.80 20.52
CA SER A 48 12.07 -25.36 20.36
C SER A 48 12.11 -26.88 20.46
N SER A 49 11.20 -27.47 21.23
CA SER A 49 10.99 -28.91 21.38
C SER A 49 10.61 -29.64 20.08
N LEU A 50 10.04 -28.95 19.09
CA LEU A 50 9.68 -29.54 17.79
C LEU A 50 10.91 -29.88 16.93
N PHE A 51 11.95 -29.06 17.04
CA PHE A 51 13.13 -29.09 16.17
C PHE A 51 14.39 -29.63 16.85
N HIS A 52 14.32 -29.94 18.14
CA HIS A 52 15.44 -30.55 18.84
C HIS A 52 15.67 -32.00 18.36
N ASP A 53 16.71 -32.20 17.55
CA ASP A 53 17.06 -33.54 17.06
C ASP A 53 17.90 -34.30 18.10
N ARG A 54 17.25 -35.18 18.87
CA ARG A 54 17.93 -36.07 19.84
C ARG A 54 18.48 -37.36 19.22
N GLY A 55 18.43 -37.56 17.89
CA GLY A 55 18.83 -38.84 17.30
C GLY A 55 19.36 -38.77 15.87
N ARG A 56 20.68 -38.64 15.73
CA ARG A 56 21.40 -38.95 14.49
C ARG A 56 21.05 -40.38 14.02
N GLY A 57 20.58 -40.50 12.78
CA GLY A 57 21.08 -41.56 11.88
C GLY A 57 20.31 -42.90 11.76
N ILE A 58 19.05 -43.04 12.17
CA ILE A 58 18.29 -44.28 11.90
C ILE A 58 16.99 -43.97 11.16
N ALA A 59 16.77 -44.63 10.01
CA ALA A 59 15.53 -44.55 9.27
C ALA A 59 14.37 -45.12 10.11
N VAL A 60 13.47 -44.24 10.55
CA VAL A 60 12.36 -44.60 11.45
C VAL A 60 11.08 -44.80 10.64
N PRO A 61 10.33 -45.90 10.84
CA PRO A 61 9.04 -46.12 10.16
C PRO A 61 8.02 -45.01 10.47
N LEU A 62 7.17 -44.68 9.48
CA LEU A 62 6.18 -43.57 9.51
C LEU A 62 5.32 -43.52 10.79
N ARG A 63 4.91 -44.68 11.31
CA ARG A 63 4.09 -44.78 12.53
C ARG A 63 4.82 -44.29 13.78
N LYS A 64 6.13 -44.56 13.88
CA LYS A 64 7.00 -44.06 14.96
C LYS A 64 7.36 -42.58 14.76
N ARG A 65 7.37 -42.06 13.52
CA ARG A 65 7.49 -40.60 13.25
C ARG A 65 6.26 -39.83 13.74
N LEU A 66 5.05 -40.35 13.51
CA LEU A 66 3.81 -39.72 13.99
C LEU A 66 3.73 -39.71 15.52
N HIS A 67 4.13 -40.79 16.19
CA HIS A 67 4.18 -40.83 17.66
C HIS A 67 5.20 -39.84 18.24
N ARG A 68 6.40 -39.74 17.64
CA ARG A 68 7.39 -38.73 18.02
C ARG A 68 6.91 -37.30 17.77
N LEU A 69 6.16 -37.05 16.70
CA LEU A 69 5.56 -35.74 16.46
C LEU A 69 4.54 -35.39 17.54
N HIS A 70 3.73 -36.34 17.99
CA HIS A 70 2.79 -36.14 19.08
C HIS A 70 3.50 -35.79 20.39
N GLU A 71 4.56 -36.53 20.76
CA GLU A 71 5.38 -36.23 21.94
C GLU A 71 6.07 -34.87 21.84
N ARG A 72 6.55 -34.49 20.64
CA ARG A 72 7.15 -33.17 20.39
C ARG A 72 6.11 -32.04 20.48
N LEU A 73 4.90 -32.26 20.00
CA LEU A 73 3.78 -31.31 20.12
C LEU A 73 3.37 -31.08 21.58
N GLN A 74 3.43 -32.12 22.42
CA GLN A 74 3.19 -31.98 23.86
C GLN A 74 4.26 -31.14 24.59
N GLY A 75 5.47 -31.04 24.01
CA GLY A 75 6.54 -30.20 24.53
C GLY A 75 6.42 -28.72 24.19
N VAL A 76 5.39 -28.29 23.47
CA VAL A 76 5.16 -26.87 23.15
C VAL A 76 4.53 -26.19 24.36
N GLN A 77 5.20 -25.15 24.88
CA GLN A 77 4.75 -24.46 26.10
C GLN A 77 4.45 -22.99 25.81
N MET A 78 3.45 -22.45 26.52
CA MET A 78 3.17 -21.01 26.49
C MET A 78 4.22 -20.30 27.35
N SER A 79 5.07 -19.48 26.73
CA SER A 79 6.18 -18.79 27.39
C SER A 79 5.77 -17.46 28.02
N SER A 80 4.82 -16.75 27.41
CA SER A 80 4.32 -15.48 27.92
C SER A 80 2.90 -15.22 27.44
N PHE A 81 2.14 -14.49 28.25
CA PHE A 81 0.82 -13.99 27.87
C PHE A 81 0.74 -12.52 28.26
N ALA A 82 0.46 -11.64 27.31
CA ALA A 82 0.25 -10.22 27.57
C ALA A 82 -0.97 -9.70 26.83
N LEU A 83 -1.94 -9.17 27.58
CA LEU A 83 -3.12 -8.51 27.04
C LEU A 83 -3.00 -7.01 27.28
N ARG A 84 -3.07 -6.23 26.20
CA ARG A 84 -3.21 -4.78 26.25
C ARG A 84 -4.55 -4.39 25.65
N HIS A 85 -5.42 -3.77 26.41
CA HIS A 85 -6.69 -3.27 25.91
C HIS A 85 -6.74 -1.75 26.07
N SER A 86 -7.09 -1.02 25.01
CA SER A 86 -7.20 0.44 25.05
C SER A 86 -8.58 0.90 24.58
N PHE A 87 -9.18 1.78 25.38
CA PHE A 87 -10.41 2.50 25.07
C PHE A 87 -10.06 3.94 24.76
N GLN A 88 -10.46 4.44 23.60
CA GLN A 88 -10.28 5.85 23.24
C GLN A 88 -11.64 6.54 23.15
N ARG A 89 -11.73 7.73 23.77
CA ARG A 89 -12.90 8.61 23.68
C ARG A 89 -12.45 10.05 23.41
N ALA A 90 -13.09 10.71 22.45
CA ALA A 90 -12.91 12.14 22.24
C ALA A 90 -13.78 12.91 23.25
N ILE A 91 -13.17 13.82 24.03
CA ILE A 91 -13.91 14.73 24.91
C ILE A 91 -14.34 15.95 24.10
N ASN A 92 -13.38 16.54 23.38
CA ASN A 92 -13.56 17.66 22.47
C ASN A 92 -12.81 17.36 21.16
N ASP A 93 -12.99 18.19 20.13
CA ASP A 93 -12.26 18.05 18.85
C ASP A 93 -10.74 18.04 19.02
N LYS A 94 -10.24 18.76 20.04
CA LYS A 94 -8.81 18.89 20.35
C LYS A 94 -8.31 17.94 21.46
N THR A 95 -9.19 17.33 22.25
CA THR A 95 -8.81 16.55 23.43
C THR A 95 -9.36 15.14 23.36
N ARG A 96 -8.47 14.14 23.44
CA ARG A 96 -8.81 12.72 23.43
C ARG A 96 -8.23 12.05 24.66
N VAL A 97 -9.03 11.22 25.31
CA VAL A 97 -8.61 10.43 26.45
C VAL A 97 -8.55 8.96 26.04
N ILE A 98 -7.47 8.30 26.42
CA ILE A 98 -7.21 6.89 26.14
C ILE A 98 -6.94 6.20 27.45
N VAL A 99 -7.75 5.21 27.79
CA VAL A 99 -7.55 4.36 28.96
C VAL A 99 -6.99 3.03 28.47
N THR A 100 -5.78 2.69 28.88
CA THR A 100 -5.10 1.45 28.51
C THR A 100 -4.93 0.55 29.73
N THR A 101 -5.46 -0.66 29.67
CA THR A 101 -5.15 -1.73 30.62
C THR A 101 -4.07 -2.64 30.04
N ARG A 102 -3.14 -3.09 30.88
CA ARG A 102 -2.14 -4.09 30.53
C ARG A 102 -2.13 -5.19 31.58
N ALA A 103 -2.31 -6.44 31.16
CA ALA A 103 -2.18 -7.61 32.01
C ALA A 103 -1.10 -8.52 31.42
N VAL A 104 -0.11 -8.92 32.22
CA VAL A 104 0.98 -9.82 31.80
C VAL A 104 1.03 -10.99 32.77
N SER A 105 1.03 -12.21 32.25
CA SER A 105 1.19 -13.44 33.03
C SER A 105 2.66 -13.88 33.00
N GLY A 106 3.24 -14.20 34.17
CA GLY A 106 4.60 -14.78 34.29
C GLY A 106 5.58 -14.02 35.21
N LYS A 107 5.28 -12.77 35.55
CA LYS A 107 5.89 -12.03 36.68
C LYS A 107 4.74 -11.39 37.45
N ALA A 108 4.89 -11.17 38.75
CA ALA A 108 3.85 -10.76 39.70
C ALA A 108 3.22 -9.36 39.45
N GLU A 109 2.87 -9.02 38.21
CA GLU A 109 2.19 -7.79 37.81
C GLU A 109 0.76 -8.10 37.37
N ILE A 110 -0.11 -8.19 38.37
CA ILE A 110 -1.56 -8.26 38.17
C ILE A 110 -2.03 -6.86 37.76
N GLY A 111 -1.95 -6.54 36.47
CA GLY A 111 -2.65 -5.41 35.85
C GLY A 111 -2.09 -4.01 36.13
N SER A 112 -1.65 -3.29 35.10
CA SER A 112 -1.45 -1.82 35.17
C SER A 112 -2.53 -1.09 34.37
N LEU A 113 -3.05 -0.01 34.94
CA LEU A 113 -3.98 0.92 34.28
C LEU A 113 -3.23 2.21 33.98
N LEU A 114 -3.21 2.58 32.71
CA LEU A 114 -2.60 3.81 32.21
C LEU A 114 -3.68 4.72 31.62
N GLY A 115 -3.77 5.95 32.11
CA GLY A 115 -4.58 7.01 31.51
C GLY A 115 -3.71 7.91 30.66
N THR A 116 -3.98 8.00 29.36
CA THR A 116 -3.32 8.92 28.43
C THR A 116 -4.29 10.01 28.01
N VAL A 117 -3.90 11.27 28.21
CA VAL A 117 -4.58 12.44 27.68
C VAL A 117 -3.78 12.96 26.49
N LYS A 118 -4.40 13.03 25.32
CA LYS A 118 -3.85 13.67 24.12
C LYS A 118 -4.57 14.98 23.88
N HIS A 119 -3.83 16.06 23.80
CA HIS A 119 -4.36 17.40 23.56
C HIS A 119 -3.61 18.07 22.41
N GLN A 120 -4.37 18.56 21.44
CA GLN A 120 -3.86 19.32 20.30
C GLN A 120 -4.01 20.81 20.58
N TYR A 121 -2.91 21.46 20.99
CA TYR A 121 -2.89 22.90 21.24
C TYR A 121 -2.94 23.69 19.94
N SER A 122 -2.25 23.22 18.90
CA SER A 122 -2.28 23.80 17.55
C SER A 122 -2.11 22.71 16.49
N PRO A 123 -2.37 22.98 15.20
CA PRO A 123 -2.08 22.03 14.12
C PRO A 123 -0.62 21.54 14.10
N ARG A 124 0.29 22.37 14.63
CA ARG A 124 1.72 22.10 14.70
C ARG A 124 2.15 21.49 16.05
N LEU A 125 1.46 21.76 17.16
CA LEU A 125 1.86 21.33 18.51
C LEU A 125 0.83 20.37 19.14
N ASN A 126 1.28 19.13 19.38
CA ASN A 126 0.52 18.09 20.05
C ASN A 126 1.19 17.69 21.36
N PHE A 127 0.38 17.50 22.40
CA PHE A 127 0.83 17.08 23.72
C PHE A 127 0.14 15.78 24.13
N GLU A 128 0.89 14.84 24.67
CA GLU A 128 0.40 13.57 25.19
C GLU A 128 0.97 13.35 26.60
N ALA A 129 0.10 13.23 27.60
CA ALA A 129 0.49 12.88 28.97
C ALA A 129 -0.11 11.53 29.33
N THR A 130 0.72 10.59 29.81
CA THR A 130 0.31 9.26 30.25
C THR A 130 0.68 9.06 31.71
N ALA A 131 -0.30 8.76 32.55
CA ALA A 131 -0.10 8.47 33.96
C ALA A 131 -0.47 7.01 34.28
N SER A 132 0.38 6.32 35.03
CA SER A 132 0.07 5.00 35.61
C SER A 132 -0.64 5.18 36.95
N MET A 133 -1.77 4.51 37.15
CA MET A 133 -2.67 4.76 38.30
C MET A 133 -2.76 3.62 39.33
N ILE A 134 -2.34 2.38 39.01
CA ILE A 134 -2.59 1.21 39.88
C ILE A 134 -1.32 0.70 40.58
N ARG A 135 -0.18 0.57 39.88
CA ARG A 135 1.11 0.20 40.48
C ARG A 135 2.25 0.87 39.70
N VAL A 136 3.26 1.37 40.44
CA VAL A 136 4.33 2.26 39.99
C VAL A 136 3.78 3.55 39.37
N HIS A 137 3.67 4.60 40.19
CA HIS A 137 3.27 5.93 39.74
C HIS A 137 4.38 6.48 38.85
N PHE A 138 4.13 6.61 37.56
CA PHE A 138 4.99 7.42 36.70
C PHE A 138 4.11 8.23 35.78
N VAL A 139 4.62 9.41 35.41
CA VAL A 139 4.00 10.32 34.45
C VAL A 139 4.94 10.44 33.27
N MET A 140 4.50 9.99 32.11
CA MET A 140 5.20 10.16 30.85
C MET A 140 4.58 11.32 30.08
N MET A 141 5.37 12.33 29.79
CA MET A 141 4.96 13.48 28.97
C MET A 141 5.65 13.38 27.61
N ARG A 142 4.90 13.62 26.54
CA ARG A 142 5.39 13.63 25.17
C ARG A 142 4.83 14.85 24.44
N ALA A 143 5.71 15.71 23.95
CA ALA A 143 5.36 16.82 23.08
C ALA A 143 5.83 16.52 21.66
N ARG A 144 4.99 16.79 20.66
CA ARG A 144 5.32 16.71 19.23
C ARG A 144 5.08 18.07 18.60
N TYR A 145 6.12 18.64 18.01
CA TYR A 145 6.08 19.90 17.27
C TYR A 145 6.43 19.65 15.81
N GLN A 146 5.52 20.00 14.91
CA GLN A 146 5.69 19.95 13.46
C GLN A 146 6.09 21.33 12.94
N GLY A 147 7.38 21.53 12.69
CA GLY A 147 7.92 22.72 12.05
C GLY A 147 7.92 22.63 10.53
N GLU A 148 8.45 23.66 9.89
CA GLU A 148 8.61 23.70 8.41
C GLU A 148 9.78 22.84 7.95
N GLU A 149 10.86 22.80 8.73
CA GLU A 149 12.06 22.02 8.41
C GLU A 149 12.03 20.57 8.92
N GLY A 150 11.08 20.20 9.78
CA GLY A 150 11.03 18.87 10.37
C GLY A 150 10.11 18.74 11.58
N THR A 151 10.07 17.53 12.14
CA THR A 151 9.32 17.20 13.34
C THR A 151 10.25 17.01 14.52
N TYR A 152 9.91 17.63 15.64
CA TYR A 152 10.55 17.43 16.93
C TYR A 152 9.61 16.68 17.85
N VAL A 153 10.09 15.63 18.49
CA VAL A 153 9.37 14.91 19.53
C VAL A 153 10.24 14.88 20.77
N VAL A 154 9.74 15.46 21.86
CA VAL A 154 10.40 15.43 23.16
C VAL A 154 9.56 14.57 24.08
N GLN A 155 10.18 13.59 24.74
CA GLN A 155 9.53 12.69 25.67
C GLN A 155 10.31 12.66 26.98
N THR A 156 9.62 12.71 28.11
CA THR A 156 10.21 12.53 29.44
C THR A 156 9.31 11.65 30.30
N SER A 157 9.90 10.88 31.22
CA SER A 157 9.19 10.05 32.18
C SER A 157 9.63 10.41 33.60
N LEU A 158 8.67 10.85 34.39
CA LEU A 158 8.83 11.26 35.78
C LEU A 158 8.31 10.14 36.68
N SER A 159 9.16 9.64 37.57
CA SER A 159 8.79 8.64 38.59
C SER A 159 9.19 9.20 39.97
N PRO A 160 8.38 9.00 41.01
CA PRO A 160 8.67 9.52 42.36
C PRO A 160 9.87 8.82 43.02
N SER A 161 10.27 7.64 42.52
CA SER A 161 11.44 6.89 42.99
C SER A 161 12.74 7.24 42.23
N PHE A 162 12.76 8.32 41.45
CA PHE A 162 13.89 8.65 40.57
C PHE A 162 14.93 9.49 41.33
N GLU A 163 16.14 8.93 41.48
CA GLU A 163 17.22 9.46 42.31
C GLU A 163 18.50 9.99 41.57
N PRO A 164 18.46 10.43 40.29
CA PRO A 164 19.49 11.33 39.75
C PRO A 164 18.97 12.77 39.57
N ALA A 165 19.90 13.72 39.42
CA ALA A 165 19.63 15.17 39.37
C ALA A 165 18.75 15.66 38.19
N PHE A 166 18.57 14.85 37.13
CA PHE A 166 17.76 15.21 35.96
C PHE A 166 16.88 14.04 35.49
N PRO A 167 15.61 14.29 35.12
CA PRO A 167 14.74 13.25 34.57
C PRO A 167 15.23 12.81 33.19
N PRO A 168 14.93 11.57 32.75
CA PRO A 168 15.33 11.09 31.45
C PRO A 168 14.57 11.83 30.36
N ILE A 169 15.28 12.28 29.31
CA ILE A 169 14.72 13.02 28.19
C ILE A 169 15.10 12.32 26.89
N THR A 170 14.10 11.98 26.09
CA THR A 170 14.29 11.51 24.71
C THR A 170 13.92 12.64 23.75
N ILE A 171 14.87 13.07 22.94
CA ILE A 171 14.67 14.03 21.85
C ILE A 171 14.77 13.27 20.53
N THR A 172 13.70 13.27 19.75
CA THR A 172 13.68 12.76 18.38
C THR A 172 13.52 13.93 17.42
N HIS A 173 14.45 14.10 16.50
CA HIS A 173 14.40 15.08 15.44
C HIS A 173 14.36 14.36 14.09
N SER A 174 13.29 14.56 13.32
CA SER A 174 13.14 13.98 11.99
C SER A 174 12.98 15.06 10.94
N ARG A 175 13.81 15.05 9.91
CA ARG A 175 13.86 16.07 8.86
C ARG A 175 14.06 15.44 7.48
N ARG A 176 13.47 16.06 6.45
CA ARG A 176 13.78 15.73 5.05
C ARG A 176 15.16 16.27 4.68
N LEU A 177 16.03 15.40 4.17
CA LEU A 177 17.44 15.73 3.89
C LEU A 177 17.64 16.43 2.55
N PHE A 178 16.83 16.09 1.53
CA PHE A 178 16.96 16.63 0.17
C PHE A 178 15.63 17.19 -0.34
N ARG A 179 15.69 18.26 -1.14
CA ARG A 179 14.49 18.89 -1.73
C ARG A 179 13.84 18.01 -2.80
N ASP A 180 14.65 17.26 -3.54
CA ASP A 180 14.18 16.47 -4.69
C ASP A 180 13.80 15.02 -4.34
N SER A 181 14.35 14.48 -3.24
CA SER A 181 14.03 13.12 -2.78
C SER A 181 13.25 13.13 -1.47
N MET A 182 12.39 12.13 -1.25
CA MET A 182 11.63 11.98 0.01
C MET A 182 12.48 11.40 1.15
N THR A 183 13.81 11.50 1.05
CA THR A 183 14.74 10.95 2.05
C THR A 183 14.65 11.73 3.35
N GLN A 184 14.45 11.03 4.44
CA GLN A 184 14.33 11.56 5.78
C GLN A 184 15.47 11.05 6.67
N GLY A 185 16.05 11.95 7.45
CA GLY A 185 16.98 11.64 8.53
C GLY A 185 16.26 11.75 9.86
N ILE A 186 16.47 10.79 10.75
CA ILE A 186 15.90 10.71 12.08
C ILE A 186 17.05 10.58 13.07
N LEU A 187 17.14 11.52 14.00
CA LEU A 187 18.08 11.51 15.13
C LEU A 187 17.28 11.27 16.41
N ILE A 188 17.73 10.32 17.22
CA ILE A 188 17.15 10.04 18.54
C ILE A 188 18.28 10.13 19.56
N CYS A 189 18.14 11.02 20.53
CA CYS A 189 19.03 11.14 21.67
C CYS A 189 18.21 10.86 22.94
N HIS A 190 18.63 9.88 23.74
CA HIS A 190 18.01 9.58 25.02
C HIS A 190 19.02 9.79 26.15
N THR A 191 18.65 10.63 27.10
CA THR A 191 19.36 10.84 28.36
C THR A 191 18.65 10.05 29.47
N GLY A 192 19.39 9.34 30.31
CA GLY A 192 18.86 8.48 31.37
C GLY A 192 19.90 7.48 31.87
N ASN A 193 19.48 6.50 32.67
CA ASN A 193 20.38 5.48 33.22
C ASN A 193 21.07 4.63 32.13
N HIS A 194 20.46 4.54 30.95
CA HIS A 194 21.02 3.89 29.78
C HIS A 194 20.99 4.85 28.59
N PRO A 195 21.97 5.78 28.50
CA PRO A 195 22.00 6.74 27.42
C PRO A 195 22.20 6.01 26.09
N HIS A 196 21.41 6.37 25.09
CA HIS A 196 21.59 5.86 23.74
C HIS A 196 21.35 6.95 22.71
N PHE A 197 22.05 6.81 21.60
CA PHE A 197 22.00 7.73 20.49
C PHE A 197 21.82 6.95 19.20
N SER A 198 20.77 7.25 18.43
CA SER A 198 20.53 6.58 17.16
C SER A 198 20.38 7.56 16.01
N ILE A 199 21.03 7.25 14.90
CA ILE A 199 20.89 7.93 13.61
C ILE A 199 20.24 6.95 12.66
N ASN A 200 19.13 7.32 12.01
CA ASN A 200 18.48 6.53 10.99
C ASN A 200 18.22 7.39 9.75
N ILE A 201 18.56 6.87 8.57
CA ILE A 201 18.24 7.48 7.28
C ILE A 201 17.25 6.56 6.59
N VAL A 202 16.14 7.09 6.11
CA VAL A 202 15.09 6.35 5.40
C VAL A 202 14.80 7.05 4.09
N SER A 203 14.84 6.33 2.98
CA SER A 203 14.54 6.87 1.66
C SER A 203 13.47 6.01 0.97
N PRO A 204 12.21 6.51 0.93
CA PRO A 204 11.16 5.91 0.13
C PRO A 204 11.18 6.47 -1.30
N HIS A 205 11.16 5.58 -2.28
CA HIS A 205 11.05 5.87 -3.70
C HIS A 205 9.79 5.22 -4.27
N ARG A 206 8.90 6.03 -4.83
CA ARG A 206 7.65 5.54 -5.45
C ARG A 206 7.90 5.21 -6.92
N PHE A 207 7.36 4.09 -7.39
CA PHE A 207 7.39 3.72 -8.80
C PHE A 207 5.97 3.39 -9.29
N GLY A 208 5.74 3.57 -10.59
CA GLY A 208 4.46 3.26 -11.23
C GLY A 208 3.36 4.31 -11.07
N ALA A 209 3.57 5.37 -10.28
CA ALA A 209 2.64 6.49 -10.18
C ALA A 209 2.71 7.34 -11.46
N LYS A 210 1.88 7.03 -12.46
CA LYS A 210 1.66 7.87 -13.64
C LYS A 210 0.75 9.07 -13.32
N SER A 211 1.16 9.91 -12.37
CA SER A 211 0.55 11.23 -12.19
C SER A 211 1.68 12.24 -12.04
N ASP A 212 1.90 13.04 -13.08
CA ASP A 212 2.75 14.22 -13.01
C ASP A 212 2.21 15.13 -11.88
N PRO A 213 3.04 15.59 -10.94
CA PRO A 213 2.60 16.35 -9.76
C PRO A 213 2.05 17.75 -10.07
N PHE A 214 1.96 18.15 -11.34
CA PHE A 214 1.53 19.49 -11.77
C PHE A 214 0.03 19.63 -12.06
N TYR A 215 -0.73 18.52 -12.12
CA TYR A 215 -2.19 18.55 -12.38
C TYR A 215 -2.92 17.63 -11.40
N ALA A 216 -2.84 17.95 -10.11
CA ALA A 216 -3.51 17.23 -9.01
C ALA A 216 -4.73 17.98 -8.45
N ASP A 217 -5.31 18.91 -9.21
CA ASP A 217 -6.57 19.57 -8.87
C ASP A 217 -7.61 19.18 -9.92
N GLY A 218 -8.40 18.15 -9.61
CA GLY A 218 -9.48 17.68 -10.48
C GLY A 218 -9.94 16.28 -10.11
N GLU A 219 -10.88 16.22 -9.15
CA GLU A 219 -11.78 15.09 -8.86
C GLU A 219 -11.13 13.71 -8.65
N GLU A 220 -10.89 13.40 -7.37
CA GLU A 220 -10.95 12.04 -6.83
C GLU A 220 -12.25 11.37 -7.28
N SER A 221 -12.17 10.45 -8.26
CA SER A 221 -12.96 9.20 -8.39
C SER A 221 -13.03 8.73 -9.85
N GLN A 222 -11.87 8.46 -10.46
CA GLN A 222 -11.84 7.39 -11.46
C GLN A 222 -11.33 6.17 -10.74
N THR A 223 -12.19 5.16 -10.57
CA THR A 223 -11.87 3.84 -10.03
C THR A 223 -10.78 3.21 -10.89
N LYS A 224 -9.51 3.55 -10.61
CA LYS A 224 -8.37 2.97 -11.31
C LYS A 224 -8.38 1.47 -10.99
N LEU A 225 -8.76 0.66 -11.97
CA LEU A 225 -8.47 -0.76 -12.00
C LEU A 225 -6.95 -0.86 -11.88
N GLY A 226 -6.44 -1.06 -10.67
CA GLY A 226 -5.00 -1.22 -10.39
C GLY A 226 -4.39 -2.23 -11.36
N SER A 227 -3.06 -2.26 -11.47
CA SER A 227 -2.38 -3.02 -12.51
C SER A 227 -2.84 -4.48 -12.61
N TRP A 228 -2.76 -5.03 -13.83
CA TRP A 228 -3.12 -6.43 -14.13
C TRP A 228 -2.46 -7.44 -13.18
N THR A 229 -1.22 -7.19 -12.76
CA THR A 229 -0.46 -8.07 -11.85
C THR A 229 -0.59 -7.69 -10.38
N GLY A 230 -0.95 -6.44 -10.06
CA GLY A 230 -0.91 -5.90 -8.69
C GLY A 230 0.46 -5.36 -8.26
N PHE A 231 1.47 -5.46 -9.14
CA PHE A 231 2.82 -4.96 -8.89
C PHE A 231 3.12 -3.68 -9.68
N GLY A 232 2.11 -3.05 -10.29
CA GLY A 232 2.32 -1.94 -11.21
C GLY A 232 2.64 -0.63 -10.49
N THR A 233 2.06 -0.44 -9.31
CA THR A 233 2.38 0.67 -8.41
C THR A 233 3.01 0.15 -7.13
N GLY A 234 4.00 0.87 -6.62
CA GLY A 234 4.67 0.47 -5.38
C GLY A 234 5.62 1.50 -4.82
N VAL A 235 6.09 1.21 -3.60
CA VAL A 235 7.09 2.00 -2.89
C VAL A 235 8.26 1.10 -2.55
N ARG A 236 9.44 1.42 -3.07
CA ARG A 236 10.71 0.84 -2.66
C ARG A 236 11.32 1.72 -1.58
N GLN A 237 11.60 1.17 -0.42
CA GLN A 237 12.25 1.87 0.68
C GLN A 237 13.59 1.21 0.99
N TRP A 238 14.57 2.03 1.34
CA TRP A 238 15.75 1.55 2.06
C TRP A 238 15.93 2.38 3.33
N SER A 239 16.45 1.75 4.37
CA SER A 239 16.89 2.45 5.57
C SER A 239 18.24 1.95 6.03
N CYS A 240 19.02 2.84 6.61
CA CYS A 240 20.28 2.54 7.26
C CYS A 240 20.33 3.32 8.56
N GLY A 241 20.63 2.64 9.65
CA GLY A 241 20.71 3.29 10.94
C GLY A 241 21.72 2.64 11.87
N ILE A 242 22.29 3.47 12.72
CA ILE A 242 23.22 3.06 13.78
C ILE A 242 22.57 3.45 15.10
N ASN A 243 22.51 2.52 16.04
CA ASN A 243 22.09 2.76 17.41
C ASN A 243 23.30 2.52 18.32
N LEU A 244 23.78 3.56 18.98
CA LEU A 244 24.88 3.54 19.94
C LEU A 244 24.27 3.44 21.35
N ALA A 245 24.31 2.25 21.94
CA ALA A 245 23.66 1.96 23.23
C ALA A 245 24.55 1.08 24.13
N GLY A 246 25.84 1.45 24.24
CA GLY A 246 26.83 0.66 24.98
C GLY A 246 26.98 -0.75 24.41
N LEU A 247 26.72 -1.77 25.23
CA LEU A 247 26.71 -3.18 24.80
C LEU A 247 25.59 -3.53 23.81
N GLY A 248 24.56 -2.69 23.72
CA GLY A 248 23.46 -2.81 22.76
C GLY A 248 23.69 -2.07 21.45
N THR A 249 24.95 -1.77 21.10
CA THR A 249 25.25 -1.08 19.84
C THR A 249 24.89 -1.95 18.64
N THR A 250 24.05 -1.41 17.74
CA THR A 250 23.56 -2.11 16.55
C THR A 250 23.61 -1.25 15.30
N LEU A 251 24.17 -1.78 14.22
CA LEU A 251 24.00 -1.27 12.86
C LEU A 251 22.85 -2.03 12.21
N ARG A 252 21.89 -1.34 11.61
CA ARG A 252 20.74 -1.94 10.92
C ARG A 252 20.62 -1.37 9.51
N VAL A 253 20.45 -2.24 8.52
CA VAL A 253 20.15 -1.88 7.14
C VAL A 253 18.89 -2.62 6.72
N GLU A 254 17.91 -1.92 6.16
CA GLU A 254 16.65 -2.51 5.74
C GLU A 254 16.32 -2.14 4.29
N TRP A 255 15.83 -3.11 3.53
CA TRP A 255 15.25 -2.91 2.21
C TRP A 255 13.80 -3.37 2.26
N GLY A 256 12.89 -2.54 1.77
CA GLY A 256 11.47 -2.84 1.76
C GLY A 256 10.81 -2.55 0.41
N LEU A 257 9.80 -3.32 0.08
CA LEU A 257 8.91 -3.17 -1.05
C LEU A 257 7.48 -3.18 -0.53
N VAL A 258 6.71 -2.16 -0.87
CA VAL A 258 5.29 -2.04 -0.53
C VAL A 258 4.50 -1.97 -1.83
N PHE A 259 3.54 -2.88 -1.98
CA PHE A 259 2.64 -3.00 -3.12
C PHE A 259 1.22 -2.67 -2.65
N PRO A 260 0.79 -1.40 -2.71
CA PRO A 260 -0.51 -0.98 -2.20
C PRO A 260 -1.67 -1.69 -2.91
N GLU A 261 -1.54 -1.95 -4.21
CA GLU A 261 -2.54 -2.69 -4.99
C GLU A 261 -2.83 -4.11 -4.47
N LEU A 262 -1.83 -4.79 -3.91
CA LEU A 262 -1.96 -6.13 -3.34
C LEU A 262 -2.15 -6.10 -1.81
N ALA A 263 -2.15 -4.90 -1.22
CA ALA A 263 -2.02 -4.69 0.21
C ALA A 263 -0.86 -5.53 0.80
N ALA A 264 0.25 -5.64 0.06
CA ALA A 264 1.36 -6.52 0.39
C ALA A 264 2.63 -5.71 0.65
N GLN A 265 3.40 -6.10 1.65
CA GLN A 265 4.69 -5.52 1.96
C GLN A 265 5.71 -6.63 2.22
N ALA A 266 6.91 -6.48 1.70
CA ALA A 266 8.05 -7.33 1.99
C ALA A 266 9.22 -6.46 2.46
N SER A 267 9.90 -6.84 3.53
CA SER A 267 11.17 -6.22 3.90
C SER A 267 12.21 -7.23 4.37
N LEU A 268 13.47 -6.89 4.11
CA LEU A 268 14.65 -7.61 4.56
C LEU A 268 15.49 -6.62 5.36
N ALA A 269 15.70 -6.89 6.63
CA ALA A 269 16.61 -6.15 7.48
C ALA A 269 17.82 -7.00 7.85
N MET A 270 19.01 -6.43 7.74
CA MET A 270 20.25 -6.98 8.29
C MET A 270 20.64 -6.15 9.51
N GLN A 271 20.99 -6.80 10.60
CA GLN A 271 21.45 -6.16 11.82
C GLN A 271 22.80 -6.74 12.23
N LEU A 272 23.75 -5.86 12.55
CA LEU A 272 25.02 -6.23 13.14
C LEU A 272 25.05 -5.67 14.56
N SER A 273 25.07 -6.56 15.54
CA SER A 273 25.13 -6.22 16.96
C SER A 273 26.39 -6.80 17.59
N LEU A 274 26.76 -6.34 18.78
CA LEU A 274 27.85 -6.95 19.57
C LEU A 274 27.59 -8.44 19.90
N ALA A 275 26.32 -8.85 19.97
CA ALA A 275 25.93 -10.25 20.14
C ALA A 275 26.07 -11.08 18.85
N GLY A 276 26.44 -10.45 17.73
CA GLY A 276 26.60 -11.10 16.42
C GLY A 276 25.70 -10.51 15.35
N PRO A 277 25.86 -10.99 14.11
CA PRO A 277 24.99 -10.64 13.00
C PRO A 277 23.61 -11.29 13.16
N GLY A 278 22.61 -10.64 12.60
CA GLY A 278 21.26 -11.16 12.48
C GLY A 278 20.58 -10.61 11.24
N TRP A 279 19.50 -11.26 10.84
CA TRP A 279 18.67 -10.83 9.72
C TRP A 279 17.20 -11.05 10.07
N VAL A 280 16.35 -10.21 9.52
CA VAL A 280 14.91 -10.23 9.74
C VAL A 280 14.22 -10.15 8.39
N VAL A 281 13.39 -11.13 8.07
CA VAL A 281 12.51 -11.12 6.89
C VAL A 281 11.10 -10.86 7.35
N THR A 282 10.47 -9.84 6.77
CA THR A 282 9.08 -9.47 7.06
C THR A 282 8.25 -9.58 5.80
N GLY A 283 7.17 -10.34 5.86
CA GLY A 283 6.11 -10.36 4.85
C GLY A 283 4.80 -9.96 5.52
N ALA A 284 4.21 -8.85 5.08
CA ALA A 284 2.91 -8.40 5.51
C ALA A 284 1.92 -8.46 4.34
N TRP A 285 0.70 -8.88 4.62
CA TRP A 285 -0.40 -8.89 3.69
C TRP A 285 -1.67 -8.44 4.40
N GLY A 286 -2.33 -7.41 3.91
CA GLY A 286 -3.54 -6.88 4.49
C GLY A 286 -3.65 -5.39 4.43
N ASP A 287 -4.87 -4.93 4.65
CA ASP A 287 -5.26 -3.53 4.70
C ASP A 287 -5.20 -3.01 6.16
N ASP A 288 -5.51 -1.73 6.35
CA ASP A 288 -5.46 -1.05 7.66
C ASP A 288 -6.29 -1.75 8.76
N HIS A 289 -7.36 -2.46 8.35
CA HIS A 289 -8.28 -3.14 9.26
C HIS A 289 -8.06 -4.65 9.37
N THR A 290 -7.58 -5.31 8.31
CA THR A 290 -7.42 -6.77 8.27
C THR A 290 -6.10 -7.13 7.63
N GLY A 291 -5.23 -7.83 8.36
CA GLY A 291 -3.93 -8.20 7.84
C GLY A 291 -3.21 -9.26 8.64
N VAL A 292 -2.19 -9.82 8.00
CA VAL A 292 -1.32 -10.88 8.48
C VAL A 292 0.11 -10.44 8.20
N THR A 293 0.90 -10.28 9.25
CA THR A 293 2.32 -9.96 9.14
C THR A 293 3.14 -11.08 9.75
N THR A 294 3.90 -11.74 8.91
CA THR A 294 4.84 -12.79 9.27
C THR A 294 6.24 -12.20 9.30
N THR A 295 6.91 -12.27 10.44
CA THR A 295 8.30 -11.84 10.59
C THR A 295 9.16 -12.98 11.09
N ILE A 296 10.29 -13.21 10.46
CA ILE A 296 11.27 -14.23 10.85
C ILE A 296 12.55 -13.52 11.19
N GLY A 297 12.99 -13.66 12.44
CA GLY A 297 14.25 -13.16 12.93
C GLY A 297 15.23 -14.32 13.13
N PHE A 298 16.43 -14.16 12.60
CA PHE A 298 17.58 -15.02 12.88
C PHE A 298 18.67 -14.18 13.51
N ASN A 299 19.17 -14.61 14.66
CA ASN A 299 20.30 -13.99 15.34
C ASN A 299 21.11 -15.07 16.09
N ALA A 300 22.19 -14.66 16.75
CA ALA A 300 22.98 -15.58 17.56
C ALA A 300 22.19 -16.23 18.71
N ALA A 301 21.10 -15.61 19.16
CA ALA A 301 20.23 -16.11 20.22
C ALA A 301 19.18 -17.13 19.72
N GLY A 302 19.05 -17.34 18.41
CA GLY A 302 18.17 -18.35 17.84
C GLY A 302 17.32 -17.88 16.66
N VAL A 303 16.26 -18.64 16.40
CA VAL A 303 15.30 -18.40 15.32
C VAL A 303 13.92 -18.14 15.92
N GLU A 304 13.37 -16.97 15.62
CA GLU A 304 12.04 -16.54 16.08
C GLU A 304 11.12 -16.25 14.89
N LEU A 305 9.94 -16.86 14.90
CA LEU A 305 8.86 -16.59 13.96
C LEU A 305 7.75 -15.84 14.69
N THR A 306 7.52 -14.57 14.36
CA THR A 306 6.39 -13.81 14.90
C THR A 306 5.29 -13.67 13.86
N LEU A 307 4.08 -14.14 14.20
CA LEU A 307 2.87 -13.96 13.41
C LEU A 307 2.01 -12.87 14.04
N ASN A 308 1.73 -11.80 13.30
CA ASN A 308 0.83 -10.74 13.73
C ASN A 308 -0.44 -10.81 12.88
N LEU A 309 -1.58 -11.09 13.51
CA LEU A 309 -2.89 -11.09 12.88
C LEU A 309 -3.63 -9.84 13.36
N SER A 310 -4.03 -8.96 12.44
CA SER A 310 -4.88 -7.82 12.72
C SER A 310 -6.26 -8.03 12.11
N TYR A 311 -7.31 -7.80 12.90
CA TYR A 311 -8.70 -7.87 12.48
C TYR A 311 -9.53 -6.83 13.24
N PHE A 312 -10.09 -5.85 12.53
CA PHE A 312 -10.99 -4.82 13.06
C PHE A 312 -10.52 -4.22 14.41
N GLY A 313 -9.31 -3.67 14.43
CA GLY A 313 -8.73 -3.03 15.62
C GLY A 313 -8.21 -3.99 16.70
N GLN A 314 -8.45 -5.30 16.56
CA GLN A 314 -7.87 -6.35 17.40
C GLN A 314 -6.57 -6.87 16.76
N ARG A 315 -5.52 -7.04 17.55
CA ARG A 315 -4.21 -7.52 17.11
C ARG A 315 -3.74 -8.71 17.94
N LEU A 316 -3.62 -9.87 17.32
CA LEU A 316 -3.03 -11.07 17.93
C LEU A 316 -1.57 -11.20 17.46
N VAL A 317 -0.62 -11.23 18.40
CA VAL A 317 0.81 -11.38 18.14
C VAL A 317 1.28 -12.69 18.74
N LEU A 318 1.76 -13.60 17.90
CA LEU A 318 2.23 -14.92 18.27
C LEU A 318 3.73 -15.03 17.98
N PRO A 319 4.62 -14.65 18.93
CA PRO A 319 6.04 -14.95 18.81
C PRO A 319 6.28 -16.42 19.14
N ILE A 320 6.79 -17.17 18.16
CA ILE A 320 7.08 -18.59 18.21
C ILE A 320 8.60 -18.76 18.16
N VAL A 321 9.19 -19.21 19.27
CA VAL A 321 10.62 -19.53 19.33
C VAL A 321 10.81 -20.92 18.72
N LEU A 322 11.51 -21.00 17.58
CA LEU A 322 11.71 -22.24 16.83
C LEU A 322 13.00 -22.97 17.26
N ALA A 323 14.05 -22.21 17.59
CA ALA A 323 15.32 -22.76 18.05
C ALA A 323 16.00 -21.77 19.00
N GLU A 324 16.57 -22.28 20.09
CA GLU A 324 17.35 -21.51 21.08
C GLU A 324 18.84 -21.42 20.71
N ASN A 325 19.27 -22.23 19.73
CA ASN A 325 20.61 -22.18 19.14
C ASN A 325 20.48 -21.77 17.67
N GLY A 326 21.41 -20.94 17.18
CA GLY A 326 21.42 -20.41 15.81
C GLY A 326 21.72 -21.46 14.73
N ASP A 327 20.83 -22.44 14.54
CA ASP A 327 20.91 -23.37 13.42
C ASP A 327 20.50 -22.65 12.13
N MET A 328 21.49 -22.39 11.29
CA MET A 328 21.32 -21.68 10.02
C MET A 328 20.40 -22.44 9.05
N ALA A 329 20.38 -23.78 9.10
CA ALA A 329 19.50 -24.56 8.22
C ALA A 329 18.02 -24.35 8.58
N LEU A 330 17.71 -24.33 9.88
CA LEU A 330 16.35 -24.03 10.36
C LEU A 330 15.96 -22.58 10.09
N GLY A 331 16.89 -21.63 10.21
CA GLY A 331 16.65 -20.23 9.85
C GLY A 331 16.29 -20.05 8.37
N CYS A 332 17.03 -20.69 7.47
CA CYS A 332 16.74 -20.67 6.04
C CYS A 332 15.41 -21.34 5.70
N LEU A 333 15.11 -22.49 6.32
CA LEU A 333 13.84 -23.19 6.12
C LEU A 333 12.66 -22.35 6.63
N ALA A 334 12.81 -21.74 7.80
CA ALA A 334 11.81 -20.82 8.33
C ALA A 334 11.56 -19.68 7.35
N ALA A 335 12.60 -19.03 6.81
CA ALA A 335 12.44 -17.89 5.88
C ALA A 335 11.83 -18.27 4.53
N THR A 336 12.17 -19.44 4.00
CA THR A 336 11.62 -19.92 2.72
C THR A 336 10.14 -20.31 2.82
N LEU A 337 9.67 -20.75 3.99
CA LEU A 337 8.30 -21.22 4.19
C LEU A 337 7.23 -20.13 3.94
N PRO A 338 7.23 -18.94 4.58
CA PRO A 338 6.26 -17.89 4.27
C PRO A 338 6.37 -17.35 2.85
N SER A 339 7.57 -17.31 2.29
CA SER A 339 7.78 -16.89 0.89
C SER A 339 7.10 -17.86 -0.09
N ALA A 340 7.25 -19.17 0.13
CA ALA A 340 6.56 -20.20 -0.64
C ALA A 340 5.04 -20.11 -0.47
N VAL A 341 4.55 -19.93 0.76
CA VAL A 341 3.10 -19.74 1.04
C VAL A 341 2.56 -18.50 0.33
N PHE A 342 3.29 -17.38 0.34
CA PHE A 342 2.92 -16.17 -0.37
C PHE A 342 2.84 -16.39 -1.89
N MET A 343 3.85 -17.05 -2.48
CA MET A 343 3.86 -17.38 -3.91
C MET A 343 2.67 -18.27 -4.30
N LEU A 344 2.41 -19.32 -3.54
CA LEU A 344 1.25 -20.20 -3.78
C LEU A 344 -0.06 -19.42 -3.66
N THR A 345 -0.20 -18.58 -2.64
CA THR A 345 -1.40 -17.75 -2.44
C THR A 345 -1.59 -16.75 -3.59
N TYR A 346 -0.51 -16.15 -4.08
CA TYR A 346 -0.54 -15.25 -5.23
C TYR A 346 -1.04 -15.96 -6.49
N TYR A 347 -0.48 -17.12 -6.84
CA TYR A 347 -0.83 -17.85 -8.05
C TYR A 347 -2.23 -18.49 -8.00
N PHE A 348 -2.61 -19.09 -6.86
CA PHE A 348 -3.85 -19.86 -6.75
C PHE A 348 -5.07 -19.06 -6.29
N VAL A 349 -4.88 -17.97 -5.54
CA VAL A 349 -6.00 -17.20 -4.97
C VAL A 349 -6.03 -15.79 -5.51
N LEU A 350 -4.93 -15.05 -5.43
CA LEU A 350 -4.90 -13.61 -5.69
C LEU A 350 -5.00 -13.28 -7.19
N LYS A 351 -4.15 -13.89 -8.02
CA LYS A 351 -4.14 -13.72 -9.47
C LYS A 351 -5.49 -14.10 -10.13
N PRO A 352 -6.10 -15.28 -9.85
CA PRO A 352 -7.38 -15.61 -10.46
C PRO A 352 -8.53 -14.76 -9.95
N ARG A 353 -8.55 -14.36 -8.66
CA ARG A 353 -9.57 -13.44 -8.14
C ARG A 353 -9.52 -12.08 -8.83
N ARG A 354 -8.31 -11.52 -8.99
CA ARG A 354 -8.13 -10.24 -9.70
C ARG A 354 -8.54 -10.33 -11.16
N ARG A 355 -8.20 -11.43 -11.85
CA ARG A 355 -8.67 -11.66 -13.23
C ARG A 355 -10.19 -11.69 -13.32
N LYS A 356 -10.88 -12.34 -12.36
CA LYS A 356 -12.35 -12.35 -12.30
C LYS A 356 -12.93 -10.96 -12.03
N GLN A 357 -12.41 -10.23 -11.04
CA GLN A 357 -12.87 -8.88 -10.70
C GLN A 357 -12.69 -7.90 -11.87
N ARG A 358 -11.54 -7.95 -12.55
CA ARG A 358 -11.27 -7.12 -13.74
C ARG A 358 -12.19 -7.49 -14.90
N ALA A 359 -12.35 -8.78 -15.18
CA ALA A 359 -13.28 -9.23 -16.20
C ALA A 359 -14.73 -8.83 -15.88
N GLU A 360 -15.16 -8.93 -14.62
CA GLU A 360 -16.49 -8.48 -14.20
C GLU A 360 -16.67 -6.96 -14.38
N PHE A 361 -15.65 -6.16 -14.05
CA PHE A 361 -15.66 -4.72 -14.27
C PHE A 361 -15.76 -4.37 -15.76
N TYR A 362 -14.91 -4.96 -16.61
CA TYR A 362 -14.97 -4.73 -18.06
C TYR A 362 -16.28 -5.24 -18.67
N ARG A 363 -16.83 -6.35 -18.15
CA ARG A 363 -18.17 -6.84 -18.54
C ARG A 363 -19.29 -5.91 -18.10
N GLN A 364 -19.21 -5.29 -16.92
CA GLN A 364 -20.19 -4.32 -16.44
C GLN A 364 -20.13 -3.05 -17.28
N ALA A 365 -18.93 -2.48 -17.47
CA ALA A 365 -18.72 -1.36 -18.37
C ALA A 365 -19.27 -1.66 -19.76
N ARG A 366 -19.01 -2.87 -20.29
CA ARG A 366 -19.57 -3.29 -21.57
C ARG A 366 -21.10 -3.37 -21.57
N ARG A 367 -21.74 -3.83 -20.49
CA ARG A 367 -23.21 -3.91 -20.42
C ARG A 367 -23.84 -2.52 -20.42
N GLU A 368 -23.30 -1.61 -19.62
CA GLU A 368 -23.74 -0.20 -19.58
C GLU A 368 -23.62 0.44 -20.98
N LEU A 369 -22.50 0.21 -21.66
CA LEU A 369 -22.30 0.70 -23.02
C LEU A 369 -23.22 0.05 -24.05
N VAL A 370 -23.54 -1.24 -23.92
CA VAL A 370 -24.44 -1.93 -24.85
C VAL A 370 -25.84 -1.33 -24.80
N GLU A 371 -26.32 -0.92 -23.63
CA GLU A 371 -27.61 -0.24 -23.48
C GLU A 371 -27.61 1.14 -24.16
N GLU A 372 -26.51 1.88 -24.08
CA GLU A 372 -26.35 3.21 -24.71
C GLU A 372 -25.94 3.15 -26.20
N ARG A 373 -25.50 1.98 -26.69
CA ARG A 373 -24.85 1.78 -27.99
C ARG A 373 -25.68 2.24 -29.19
N SER A 374 -26.99 2.04 -29.18
CA SER A 374 -27.80 2.21 -30.39
C SER A 374 -27.85 3.66 -30.88
N ASN A 375 -28.02 4.61 -29.97
CA ASN A 375 -28.09 6.03 -30.31
C ASN A 375 -26.69 6.59 -30.59
N ILE A 376 -25.73 6.26 -29.73
CA ILE A 376 -24.36 6.76 -29.83
C ILE A 376 -23.66 6.26 -31.09
N HIS A 377 -23.80 4.96 -31.42
CA HIS A 377 -23.19 4.41 -32.63
C HIS A 377 -23.73 5.06 -33.89
N ARG A 378 -25.04 5.35 -33.91
CA ARG A 378 -25.68 6.06 -35.01
C ARG A 378 -25.17 7.49 -35.12
N GLU A 379 -25.06 8.22 -34.01
CA GLU A 379 -24.51 9.59 -33.98
C GLU A 379 -23.05 9.64 -34.47
N ILE A 380 -22.23 8.65 -34.07
CA ILE A 380 -20.84 8.53 -34.53
C ILE A 380 -20.79 8.20 -36.01
N GLU A 381 -21.61 7.27 -36.49
CA GLU A 381 -21.63 6.89 -37.90
C GLU A 381 -22.07 8.07 -38.78
N GLU A 382 -23.13 8.77 -38.39
CA GLU A 382 -23.59 10.00 -39.04
C GLU A 382 -22.48 11.07 -39.06
N THR A 383 -21.84 11.32 -37.92
CA THR A 383 -20.72 12.28 -37.81
C THR A 383 -19.51 11.86 -38.65
N THR A 384 -19.18 10.58 -38.66
CA THR A 384 -18.06 10.03 -39.44
C THR A 384 -18.33 10.15 -40.94
N MET A 385 -19.57 9.93 -41.37
CA MET A 385 -19.98 10.15 -42.76
C MET A 385 -19.82 11.63 -43.16
N LEU A 386 -20.22 12.57 -42.30
CA LEU A 386 -20.05 14.00 -42.54
C LEU A 386 -18.56 14.40 -42.65
N LEU A 387 -17.70 13.82 -41.82
CA LEU A 387 -16.26 14.12 -41.81
C LEU A 387 -15.49 13.41 -42.93
N LYS A 388 -16.03 12.34 -43.53
CA LYS A 388 -15.33 11.49 -44.51
C LYS A 388 -14.87 12.26 -45.74
N GLU A 389 -15.70 13.17 -46.26
CA GLU A 389 -15.34 13.97 -47.43
C GLU A 389 -14.22 14.97 -47.11
N THR A 390 -14.34 15.66 -45.98
CA THR A 390 -13.34 16.60 -45.46
C THR A 390 -12.01 15.89 -45.23
N ALA A 391 -12.02 14.76 -44.52
CA ALA A 391 -10.84 13.93 -44.28
C ALA A 391 -10.19 13.50 -45.60
N ARG A 392 -10.96 13.05 -46.59
CA ARG A 392 -10.43 12.66 -47.92
C ARG A 392 -9.75 13.82 -48.65
N LYS A 393 -10.35 15.02 -48.61
CA LYS A 393 -9.78 16.24 -49.18
C LYS A 393 -8.47 16.60 -48.49
N HIS A 394 -8.43 16.57 -47.14
CA HIS A 394 -7.20 16.80 -46.37
C HIS A 394 -6.13 15.76 -46.68
N THR A 395 -6.47 14.47 -46.72
CA THR A 395 -5.52 13.40 -47.07
C THR A 395 -4.91 13.62 -48.45
N GLN A 396 -5.70 13.97 -49.46
CA GLN A 396 -5.18 14.23 -50.82
C GLN A 396 -4.29 15.47 -50.86
N ALA A 397 -4.72 16.57 -50.22
CA ALA A 397 -3.95 17.81 -50.16
C ALA A 397 -2.59 17.63 -49.45
N GLU A 398 -2.59 16.90 -48.33
CA GLU A 398 -1.38 16.61 -47.54
C GLU A 398 -0.49 15.60 -48.26
N LYS A 399 -1.06 14.57 -48.91
CA LYS A 399 -0.29 13.59 -49.69
C LYS A 399 0.48 14.23 -50.86
N ASN A 400 -0.13 15.20 -51.54
CA ASN A 400 0.52 15.92 -52.65
C ASN A 400 1.69 16.81 -52.20
N LYS A 401 1.71 17.22 -50.92
CA LYS A 401 2.75 18.08 -50.34
C LYS A 401 3.71 17.32 -49.43
N GLU A 402 3.60 15.99 -49.39
CA GLU A 402 4.30 15.12 -48.44
C GLU A 402 4.15 15.58 -46.98
N GLY A 403 2.98 16.12 -46.65
CA GLY A 403 2.61 16.64 -45.36
C GLY A 403 2.17 15.56 -44.37
N LEU A 404 1.30 15.92 -43.43
CA LEU A 404 0.86 15.03 -42.35
C LEU A 404 -0.33 14.18 -42.80
N VAL A 405 -0.11 12.87 -42.94
CA VAL A 405 -1.14 11.90 -43.30
C VAL A 405 -1.32 10.88 -42.19
N ILE A 406 -2.51 10.79 -41.63
CA ILE A 406 -2.87 9.86 -40.57
C ILE A 406 -3.21 8.51 -41.22
N LEU A 407 -2.59 7.44 -40.75
CA LEU A 407 -2.78 6.08 -41.26
C LEU A 407 -3.77 5.30 -40.41
N GLU A 408 -3.53 5.30 -39.10
CA GLU A 408 -4.37 4.63 -38.11
C GLU A 408 -4.40 5.52 -36.88
N ALA A 409 -5.59 5.82 -36.34
CA ALA A 409 -5.74 6.43 -35.04
C ALA A 409 -6.81 5.70 -34.23
N SER A 410 -6.46 5.32 -33.02
CA SER A 410 -7.36 4.58 -32.14
C SER A 410 -7.42 5.21 -30.75
N TYR A 411 -8.61 5.25 -30.16
CA TYR A 411 -8.87 5.81 -28.84
C TYR A 411 -9.50 4.74 -27.96
N GLY A 412 -8.89 4.46 -26.81
CA GLY A 412 -9.40 3.44 -25.91
C GLY A 412 -8.59 3.27 -24.63
N PRO A 413 -8.95 2.29 -23.78
CA PRO A 413 -8.26 2.03 -22.53
C PRO A 413 -6.78 1.65 -22.76
N THR A 414 -5.90 2.15 -21.90
CA THR A 414 -4.45 1.82 -21.94
C THR A 414 -4.12 0.45 -21.31
N ASP A 415 -5.13 -0.26 -20.79
CA ASP A 415 -4.93 -1.51 -20.08
C ASP A 415 -4.57 -2.66 -21.05
N PRO A 416 -3.51 -3.46 -20.79
CA PRO A 416 -3.17 -4.61 -21.63
C PRO A 416 -4.18 -5.77 -21.58
N ASP A 417 -5.20 -5.66 -20.74
CA ASP A 417 -6.28 -6.64 -20.61
C ASP A 417 -6.94 -6.94 -21.98
N PRO A 418 -7.04 -8.21 -22.41
CA PRO A 418 -7.73 -8.54 -23.64
C PRO A 418 -9.19 -8.04 -23.68
N GLU A 419 -9.89 -7.99 -22.54
CA GLU A 419 -11.26 -7.45 -22.51
C GLU A 419 -11.30 -5.91 -22.70
N ALA A 420 -10.19 -5.22 -22.42
CA ALA A 420 -10.06 -3.78 -22.66
C ALA A 420 -9.73 -3.43 -24.12
N LYS A 421 -9.05 -4.33 -24.85
CA LYS A 421 -8.74 -4.15 -26.28
C LYS A 421 -9.97 -4.10 -27.17
N ASP A 422 -11.03 -4.79 -26.77
CA ASP A 422 -12.32 -4.78 -27.48
C ASP A 422 -13.08 -3.46 -27.30
N LEU A 423 -12.64 -2.58 -26.39
CA LEU A 423 -13.21 -1.25 -26.12
C LEU A 423 -12.42 -0.13 -26.82
N VAL A 424 -11.76 -0.45 -27.93
CA VAL A 424 -10.99 0.54 -28.72
C VAL A 424 -11.87 1.08 -29.87
N VAL A 425 -11.92 2.40 -29.99
CA VAL A 425 -12.65 3.12 -31.03
C VAL A 425 -11.69 3.58 -32.12
N ASP A 426 -12.03 3.32 -33.38
CA ASP A 426 -11.30 3.87 -34.52
C ASP A 426 -11.70 5.34 -34.73
N VAL A 427 -10.72 6.23 -34.63
CA VAL A 427 -10.88 7.69 -34.75
C VAL A 427 -10.02 8.26 -35.90
N THR A 428 -9.60 7.41 -36.83
CA THR A 428 -8.72 7.78 -37.95
C THR A 428 -9.30 8.91 -38.80
N VAL A 429 -10.58 8.82 -39.16
CA VAL A 429 -11.27 9.82 -40.00
C VAL A 429 -11.38 11.16 -39.26
N ALA A 430 -11.78 11.13 -37.99
CA ALA A 430 -11.93 12.33 -37.17
C ALA A 430 -10.61 13.07 -36.99
N ILE A 431 -9.54 12.34 -36.65
CA ILE A 431 -8.19 12.94 -36.50
C ILE A 431 -7.67 13.49 -37.81
N GLN A 432 -7.87 12.79 -38.94
CA GLN A 432 -7.44 13.27 -40.25
C GLN A 432 -8.17 14.55 -40.68
N ALA A 433 -9.43 14.73 -40.30
CA ALA A 433 -10.19 15.94 -40.59
C ALA A 433 -9.71 17.16 -39.79
N LEU A 434 -9.07 16.95 -38.64
CA LEU A 434 -8.50 18.02 -37.80
C LEU A 434 -7.11 18.48 -38.28
N VAL A 435 -6.50 17.80 -39.25
CA VAL A 435 -5.18 18.18 -39.79
C VAL A 435 -5.30 19.44 -40.64
N HIS A 436 -4.47 20.43 -40.33
CA HIS A 436 -4.43 21.67 -41.07
C HIS A 436 -2.98 22.13 -41.28
N LYS A 437 -2.61 22.41 -42.54
CA LYS A 437 -1.26 22.85 -42.94
C LYS A 437 -0.16 21.90 -42.41
N SER A 438 -0.34 20.60 -42.62
CA SER A 438 0.59 19.55 -42.18
C SER A 438 0.87 19.50 -40.67
N GLN A 439 -0.03 20.04 -39.84
CA GLN A 439 0.08 20.03 -38.38
C GLN A 439 -1.26 19.62 -37.75
N LEU A 440 -1.19 19.03 -36.56
CA LEU A 440 -2.34 18.71 -35.71
C LEU A 440 -2.08 19.25 -34.30
N TYR A 441 -3.02 20.02 -33.78
CA TYR A 441 -3.01 20.51 -32.42
C TYR A 441 -4.34 20.21 -31.73
N ILE A 442 -4.30 19.47 -30.63
CA ILE A 442 -5.46 19.21 -29.76
C ILE A 442 -5.08 19.64 -28.35
N PRO A 443 -5.82 20.57 -27.72
CA PRO A 443 -5.55 21.02 -26.36
C PRO A 443 -5.81 19.89 -25.34
N GLY A 444 -5.05 19.88 -24.25
CA GLY A 444 -5.18 18.87 -23.17
C GLY A 444 -6.20 19.22 -22.07
N GLU A 445 -6.84 20.39 -22.14
CA GLU A 445 -7.75 20.89 -21.09
C GLU A 445 -9.09 20.16 -21.02
N ARG A 446 -9.46 19.42 -22.08
CA ARG A 446 -10.71 18.67 -22.17
C ARG A 446 -10.43 17.22 -22.56
N PRO A 447 -11.22 16.26 -22.07
CA PRO A 447 -11.09 14.87 -22.48
C PRO A 447 -11.31 14.75 -23.99
N LYS A 448 -10.53 13.91 -24.66
CA LYS A 448 -10.57 13.79 -26.13
C LYS A 448 -11.86 13.13 -26.60
N SER A 449 -12.61 12.48 -25.70
CA SER A 449 -13.97 12.01 -25.95
C SER A 449 -14.96 13.12 -26.32
N GLY A 450 -14.67 14.38 -25.97
CA GLY A 450 -15.49 15.53 -26.37
C GLY A 450 -15.23 16.06 -27.78
N LEU A 451 -14.29 15.46 -28.53
CA LEU A 451 -14.03 15.83 -29.93
C LEU A 451 -15.09 15.26 -30.87
N GLN A 452 -15.34 15.94 -31.98
CA GLN A 452 -16.29 15.46 -32.98
C GLN A 452 -15.80 14.14 -33.59
N GLY A 453 -16.65 13.10 -33.58
CA GLY A 453 -16.29 11.76 -34.03
C GLY A 453 -15.52 10.93 -33.01
N PHE A 454 -15.32 11.45 -31.80
CA PHE A 454 -14.83 10.68 -30.65
C PHE A 454 -16.00 10.24 -29.78
N TYR A 455 -15.80 9.14 -29.06
CA TYR A 455 -16.69 8.68 -28.02
C TYR A 455 -15.88 7.98 -26.94
N ASP A 456 -16.43 7.93 -25.72
CA ASP A 456 -15.80 7.29 -24.58
C ASP A 456 -16.32 5.86 -24.38
N PRO A 457 -15.56 4.83 -24.81
CA PRO A 457 -15.96 3.44 -24.65
C PRO A 457 -15.69 2.90 -23.24
N ALA A 458 -15.16 3.69 -22.30
CA ALA A 458 -14.94 3.23 -20.92
C ALA A 458 -14.73 4.46 -20.00
N PRO A 459 -15.80 5.12 -19.53
CA PRO A 459 -15.73 6.35 -18.74
C PRO A 459 -14.86 6.21 -17.48
N SER A 460 -14.87 5.01 -16.89
CA SER A 460 -14.18 4.65 -15.65
C SER A 460 -12.70 4.27 -15.82
N CYS A 461 -12.20 4.20 -17.06
CA CYS A 461 -10.82 3.80 -17.37
C CYS A 461 -9.96 4.96 -17.89
N ALA A 462 -8.65 4.89 -17.62
CA ALA A 462 -7.66 5.75 -18.26
C ALA A 462 -7.53 5.38 -19.74
N LYS A 463 -7.66 6.40 -20.60
CA LYS A 463 -7.65 6.27 -22.05
C LYS A 463 -6.41 6.90 -22.67
N CYS A 464 -5.98 6.34 -23.79
CA CYS A 464 -4.91 6.89 -24.61
C CYS A 464 -5.35 6.97 -26.07
N LEU A 465 -4.86 7.99 -26.77
CA LEU A 465 -4.98 8.13 -28.21
C LEU A 465 -3.67 7.63 -28.83
N CYS A 466 -3.77 6.56 -29.60
CA CYS A 466 -2.66 5.98 -30.35
C CYS A 466 -2.76 6.44 -31.80
N ILE A 467 -1.71 7.05 -32.35
CA ILE A 467 -1.72 7.58 -33.72
C ILE A 467 -0.49 7.08 -34.48
N ARG A 468 -0.72 6.44 -35.61
CA ARG A 468 0.28 6.14 -36.64
C ARG A 468 0.07 7.10 -37.80
N TYR A 469 1.12 7.81 -38.17
CA TYR A 469 1.06 8.80 -39.23
C TYR A 469 2.33 8.79 -40.09
N LYS A 470 2.22 9.36 -41.29
CA LYS A 470 3.30 9.58 -42.22
C LYS A 470 3.52 11.08 -42.38
N PHE A 471 4.76 11.52 -42.28
CA PHE A 471 5.16 12.92 -42.50
C PHE A 471 6.47 12.94 -43.28
N ARG A 472 6.53 13.69 -44.39
CA ARG A 472 7.70 13.76 -45.29
C ARG A 472 8.26 12.41 -45.68
N GLY A 473 7.38 11.48 -46.04
CA GLY A 473 7.77 10.13 -46.44
C GLY A 473 8.08 9.16 -45.28
N ARG A 474 8.23 9.62 -44.03
CA ARG A 474 8.65 8.79 -42.89
C ARG A 474 7.50 8.42 -41.97
N MET A 475 7.56 7.22 -41.41
CA MET A 475 6.56 6.66 -40.51
C MET A 475 6.80 7.14 -39.07
N HIS A 476 5.72 7.48 -38.38
CA HIS A 476 5.75 7.93 -37.00
C HIS A 476 4.65 7.23 -36.19
N TYR A 477 4.89 7.07 -34.89
CA TYR A 477 3.96 6.50 -33.93
C TYR A 477 4.01 7.26 -32.61
N CYS A 478 2.84 7.49 -32.02
CA CYS A 478 2.75 8.08 -30.68
C CYS A 478 1.56 7.52 -29.89
N GLU A 479 1.74 7.43 -28.58
CA GLU A 479 0.70 7.13 -27.61
C GLU A 479 0.56 8.32 -26.66
N ILE A 480 -0.60 9.00 -26.71
CA ILE A 480 -0.80 10.24 -25.97
C ILE A 480 -1.97 10.07 -24.99
N PRO A 481 -1.73 10.14 -23.66
CA PRO A 481 -2.79 10.09 -22.65
C PRO A 481 -3.85 11.17 -22.85
N ASP A 482 -5.08 10.93 -22.39
CA ASP A 482 -6.23 11.81 -22.63
C ASP A 482 -6.00 13.27 -22.16
N TYR A 483 -5.33 13.45 -21.03
CA TYR A 483 -5.05 14.75 -20.40
C TYR A 483 -3.86 15.51 -21.02
N LYS A 484 -3.08 14.88 -21.92
CA LYS A 484 -1.93 15.54 -22.57
C LYS A 484 -2.33 16.12 -23.92
N PRO A 485 -1.88 17.35 -24.25
CA PRO A 485 -2.13 17.93 -25.56
C PRO A 485 -1.47 17.08 -26.65
N VAL A 486 -2.11 17.02 -27.82
CA VAL A 486 -1.57 16.35 -29.00
C VAL A 486 -0.96 17.40 -29.90
N VAL A 487 0.33 17.27 -30.17
CA VAL A 487 1.05 18.12 -31.13
C VAL A 487 1.74 17.20 -32.12
N LEU A 488 1.34 17.26 -33.40
CA LEU A 488 1.99 16.51 -34.47
C LEU A 488 2.38 17.45 -35.62
N PRO A 489 3.49 17.19 -36.33
CA PRO A 489 4.45 16.09 -36.12
C PRO A 489 5.54 16.43 -35.08
N LEU A 490 6.01 15.44 -34.32
CA LEU A 490 7.18 15.54 -33.43
C LEU A 490 8.28 14.57 -33.88
N GLY A 491 9.55 14.97 -33.68
CA GLY A 491 10.72 14.16 -34.02
C GLY A 491 10.82 12.87 -33.21
N ASP A 492 10.41 12.92 -31.94
CA ASP A 492 10.44 11.77 -31.01
C ASP A 492 9.50 10.63 -31.42
N HIS A 493 8.57 10.90 -32.33
CA HIS A 493 7.61 9.90 -32.81
C HIS A 493 8.14 9.09 -33.99
N LEU A 494 9.33 9.40 -34.53
CA LEU A 494 9.89 8.73 -35.70
C LEU A 494 10.09 7.24 -35.40
N VAL A 495 9.49 6.38 -36.23
CA VAL A 495 9.73 4.93 -36.16
C VAL A 495 10.84 4.62 -37.15
N GLU A 496 12.04 4.35 -36.64
CA GLU A 496 13.12 3.83 -37.47
C GLU A 496 12.72 2.46 -38.01
N PRO A 497 12.91 2.19 -39.31
CA PRO A 497 12.69 0.86 -39.84
C PRO A 497 13.69 -0.08 -39.17
N VAL A 498 13.18 -1.12 -38.51
CA VAL A 498 13.99 -2.27 -38.10
C VAL A 498 14.54 -2.89 -39.39
N LEU A 499 15.83 -2.68 -39.65
CA LEU A 499 16.57 -3.29 -40.76
C LEU A 499 16.87 -4.76 -40.45
#